data_AF-A0A6N3GT20-F1
#
_entry.id   AF-A0A6N3GT20-F1
#
_cell.length_a   1.000
_cell.length_b   1.000
_cell.length_c   1.000
_cell.angle_alpha   90.00
_cell.angle_beta   90.00
_cell.angle_gamma   90.00
#
_symmetry.space_group_name_H-M   'P 1'
#
loop_
_entity.id
_entity.type
_entity.pdbx_description
1 polymer ?
#
loop_
_entity_poly.entity_id
_entity_poly.type
_entity_poly.pdbx_seq_one_letter_code
_entity_poly.pdbx_strand_id
1 'polypeptide(L)'
;MFDRKSDYALNKRYPDSIVCKSVTDVHIYLTCADFSSEADFLKWKEWSDRDYHQMDKAGRGFYDNCLPLDERIDSMEPSAEELLLRGIEQTG
;
A
#
# COMPACT_ATOMS: atom_id res chain seq x y z
N MET A 1 -4.23 -1.88 3.14
CA MET A 1 -5.11 -2.90 2.51
C MET A 1 -4.53 -3.33 1.17
N PHE A 2 -4.46 -4.63 0.86
CA PHE A 2 -3.93 -5.14 -0.41
C PHE A 2 -4.97 -5.00 -1.52
N ASP A 3 -4.68 -4.22 -2.57
CA ASP A 3 -5.56 -4.09 -3.73
C ASP A 3 -5.20 -5.14 -4.79
N ARG A 4 -6.13 -6.05 -5.07
CA ARG A 4 -5.97 -7.12 -6.07
C ARG A 4 -6.06 -6.61 -7.51
N LYS A 5 -6.49 -5.37 -7.70
CA LYS A 5 -6.63 -4.71 -9.00
C LYS A 5 -5.53 -3.68 -9.26
N SER A 6 -4.58 -3.49 -8.35
CA SER A 6 -3.48 -2.55 -8.57
C SER A 6 -2.61 -2.99 -9.74
N ASP A 7 -1.96 -2.02 -10.39
CA ASP A 7 -1.07 -2.28 -11.52
C ASP A 7 0.06 -3.25 -11.12
N TYR A 8 0.55 -3.14 -9.87
CA TYR A 8 1.49 -4.08 -9.29
C TYR A 8 0.91 -5.51 -9.21
N ALA A 9 -0.31 -5.67 -8.69
CA ALA A 9 -0.95 -6.97 -8.58
C ALA A 9 -1.18 -7.62 -9.96
N LEU A 10 -1.53 -6.82 -10.97
CA LEU A 10 -1.69 -7.29 -12.34
C LEU A 10 -0.33 -7.67 -12.96
N ASN A 11 0.71 -6.84 -12.82
CA ASN A 11 2.06 -7.11 -13.34
C ASN A 11 2.71 -8.37 -12.72
N LYS A 12 2.34 -8.69 -11.47
CA LYS A 12 2.75 -9.93 -10.80
C LYS A 12 1.95 -11.16 -11.25
N ARG A 13 0.70 -10.97 -11.67
CA ARG A 13 -0.18 -12.07 -12.12
C ARG A 13 0.20 -12.59 -13.51
N TYR A 14 0.74 -11.72 -14.36
CA TYR A 14 1.14 -12.04 -15.73
C TYR A 14 2.66 -11.89 -15.88
N PRO A 15 3.47 -12.87 -15.43
CA PRO A 15 4.93 -12.75 -15.41
C PRO A 15 5.57 -12.67 -16.81
N ASP A 16 4.85 -13.13 -17.82
CA ASP A 16 5.18 -13.14 -19.25
C ASP A 16 4.85 -11.81 -19.96
N SER A 17 4.32 -10.84 -19.22
CA SER A 17 4.00 -9.52 -19.77
C SER A 17 4.32 -8.39 -18.79
N ILE A 18 4.48 -7.19 -19.35
CA ILE A 18 4.51 -5.95 -18.60
C ILE A 18 3.14 -5.30 -18.76
N VAL A 19 2.44 -5.12 -17.64
CA VAL A 19 1.09 -4.56 -17.59
C VAL A 19 1.17 -3.06 -17.42
N CYS A 20 0.82 -2.31 -18.46
CA CYS A 20 0.84 -0.85 -18.46
C CYS A 20 -0.59 -0.30 -18.43
N LYS A 21 -0.88 0.65 -17.53
CA LYS A 21 -2.15 1.36 -17.53
C LYS A 21 -2.11 2.55 -18.49
N SER A 22 -3.04 2.61 -19.44
CA SER A 22 -3.17 3.73 -20.37
C SER A 22 -3.98 4.90 -19.75
N VAL A 23 -3.91 6.06 -20.40
CA VAL A 23 -4.70 7.26 -20.01
C VAL A 23 -6.22 7.06 -20.16
N THR A 24 -6.65 6.03 -20.91
CA THR A 24 -8.05 5.65 -21.07
C THR A 24 -8.51 4.58 -20.07
N ASP A 25 -7.70 4.32 -19.03
CA ASP A 25 -7.95 3.29 -18.01
C ASP A 25 -7.91 1.84 -18.54
N VAL A 26 -7.46 1.64 -19.78
CA VAL A 26 -7.29 0.31 -20.38
C VAL A 26 -5.89 -0.22 -20.07
N HIS A 27 -5.79 -1.47 -19.62
CA HIS A 27 -4.52 -2.18 -19.43
C HIS A 27 -3.99 -2.74 -20.75
N ILE A 28 -2.73 -2.42 -21.03
CA ILE A 28 -1.98 -2.92 -22.18
C ILE A 28 -0.97 -3.94 -21.67
N TYR A 29 -0.86 -5.08 -22.36
CA TYR A 29 0.05 -6.16 -22.00
C TYR A 29 1.16 -6.22 -23.04
N LEU A 30 2.36 -5.81 -22.65
CA LEU A 30 3.56 -5.90 -23.49
C LEU A 30 4.26 -7.23 -23.24
N THR A 31 4.39 -8.04 -24.27
CA THR A 31 5.02 -9.37 -24.21
C THR A 31 6.44 -9.32 -24.77
N CYS A 32 7.21 -10.39 -24.62
CA CYS A 32 8.54 -10.47 -25.21
C CYS A 32 8.56 -10.24 -26.75
N ALA A 33 7.44 -10.49 -27.44
CA ALA A 33 7.32 -10.26 -28.89
C ALA A 33 7.30 -8.77 -29.27
N ASP A 34 6.98 -7.89 -28.31
CA ASP A 34 6.92 -6.43 -28.51
C ASP A 34 8.29 -5.76 -28.33
N PHE A 35 9.33 -6.53 -27.98
CA PHE A 35 10.68 -6.05 -27.75
C PHE A 35 11.68 -6.59 -28.76
N SER A 36 12.77 -5.86 -28.97
CA SER A 36 13.87 -6.24 -29.84
C SER A 36 14.63 -7.48 -29.35
N SER A 37 14.58 -7.76 -28.03
CA SER A 37 15.24 -8.91 -27.41
C SER A 37 14.58 -9.32 -26.09
N GLU A 38 14.75 -10.59 -25.71
CA GLU A 38 14.32 -11.10 -24.39
C GLU A 38 15.04 -10.38 -23.24
N ALA A 39 16.32 -10.04 -23.43
CA ALA A 39 17.09 -9.32 -22.43
C ALA A 39 16.52 -7.91 -22.17
N ASP A 40 16.07 -7.22 -23.21
CA ASP A 40 15.40 -5.93 -23.06
C ASP A 40 14.08 -6.09 -22.33
N PHE A 41 13.27 -7.10 -22.69
CA PHE A 41 12.03 -7.42 -21.98
C PHE A 41 12.28 -7.65 -20.49
N LEU A 42 13.26 -8.49 -20.12
CA LEU A 42 13.58 -8.79 -18.73
C LEU A 42 14.04 -7.54 -17.96
N LYS A 43 14.85 -6.68 -18.58
CA LYS A 43 15.28 -5.41 -17.99
C LYS A 43 14.11 -4.48 -17.70
N TRP A 44 13.19 -4.34 -18.65
CA TRP A 44 11.98 -3.54 -18.47
C TRP A 44 11.01 -4.17 -17.48
N LYS A 45 10.93 -5.51 -17.44
CA LYS A 45 10.12 -6.24 -16.49
C LYS A 45 10.59 -6.00 -15.07
N GLU A 46 11.88 -6.14 -14.80
CA GLU A 46 12.47 -5.88 -13.49
C GLU A 46 12.26 -4.43 -13.04
N TRP A 47 12.45 -3.48 -13.96
CA TRP A 47 12.20 -2.07 -13.68
C TRP A 47 10.71 -1.82 -13.33
N SER A 48 9.78 -2.34 -14.14
CA SER A 48 8.33 -2.17 -13.93
C SER A 48 7.85 -2.79 -12.61
N ASP A 49 8.36 -3.97 -12.26
CA ASP A 49 8.00 -4.64 -11.00
C ASP A 49 8.41 -3.82 -9.78
N ARG A 50 9.60 -3.22 -9.82
CA ARG A 50 10.09 -2.36 -8.74
C ARG A 50 9.31 -1.04 -8.67
N ASP A 51 9.06 -0.41 -9.82
CA ASP A 51 8.37 0.88 -9.89
C ASP A 51 6.91 0.76 -9.39
N TYR A 52 6.15 -0.23 -9.89
CA TYR A 52 4.78 -0.46 -9.44
C TYR A 52 4.70 -0.87 -7.98
N HIS A 53 5.67 -1.64 -7.48
CA HIS A 53 5.75 -1.95 -6.05
C HIS A 53 5.93 -0.68 -5.20
N GLN A 54 6.78 0.24 -5.65
CA GLN A 54 7.03 1.49 -4.95
C GLN A 54 5.79 2.41 -4.97
N MET A 55 5.12 2.53 -6.11
CA MET A 55 3.87 3.31 -6.22
C MET A 55 2.75 2.74 -5.35
N ASP A 56 2.55 1.41 -5.39
CA ASP A 56 1.55 0.69 -4.60
C ASP A 56 1.82 0.83 -3.08
N LYS A 57 3.09 0.87 -2.68
CA LYS A 57 3.50 1.17 -1.30
C LYS A 57 3.28 2.64 -0.92
N ALA A 58 3.59 3.58 -1.81
CA ALA A 58 3.39 5.01 -1.55
C ALA A 58 1.91 5.36 -1.34
N GLY A 59 1.00 4.76 -2.12
CA GLY A 59 -0.45 4.93 -1.97
C GLY A 59 -1.01 4.33 -0.67
N ARG A 60 -0.29 3.38 -0.04
CA ARG A 60 -0.66 2.77 1.23
C ARG A 60 -0.16 3.51 2.48
N GLY A 61 0.82 4.40 2.35
CA GLY A 61 1.50 5.03 3.50
C GLY A 61 0.56 5.74 4.49
N PHE A 62 -0.59 6.25 4.02
CA PHE A 62 -1.61 6.84 4.89
C PHE A 62 -2.26 5.82 5.84
N TYR A 63 -2.48 4.59 5.37
CA TYR A 63 -3.16 3.53 6.12
C TYR A 63 -2.21 2.61 6.87
N ASP A 64 -0.92 2.57 6.50
CA ASP A 64 0.06 1.66 7.11
C ASP A 64 0.32 1.98 8.60
N ASN A 65 0.10 3.23 9.03
CA ASN A 65 0.24 3.66 10.44
C ASN A 65 -1.10 3.72 11.19
N CYS A 66 -2.22 3.43 10.55
CA CYS A 66 -3.51 3.39 11.22
C CYS A 66 -3.59 2.12 12.06
N LEU A 67 -3.59 2.25 13.37
CA LEU A 67 -4.03 1.18 14.25
C LEU A 67 -5.55 1.01 14.08
N PRO A 68 -6.06 -0.23 13.97
CA PRO A 68 -7.49 -0.44 14.09
C PRO A 68 -7.96 0.12 15.44
N LEU A 69 -9.09 0.83 15.46
CA LEU A 69 -9.75 1.19 16.71
C LEU A 69 -10.15 -0.12 17.39
N ASP A 70 -9.34 -0.56 18.34
CA ASP A 70 -9.65 -1.69 19.20
C ASP A 70 -10.78 -1.25 20.14
N GLU A 71 -11.88 -2.01 20.20
CA GLU A 71 -13.02 -1.74 21.11
C GLU A 71 -12.56 -1.70 22.58
N ARG A 72 -11.38 -2.26 22.88
CA ARG A 72 -10.75 -2.19 24.21
C ARG A 72 -10.27 -0.80 24.63
N ILE A 73 -10.11 0.14 23.70
CA ILE A 73 -9.72 1.53 24.04
C ILE A 73 -10.91 2.30 24.63
N ASP A 74 -12.13 1.79 24.44
CA ASP A 74 -13.34 2.26 25.13
C ASP A 74 -13.45 1.70 26.57
N SER A 75 -12.33 1.17 27.12
CA SER A 75 -12.26 0.94 28.56
C SER A 75 -12.43 2.29 29.25
N MET A 76 -13.53 2.43 29.98
CA MET A 76 -13.92 3.54 30.86
C MET A 76 -12.91 3.80 32.02
N GLU A 77 -11.66 3.41 31.84
CA GLU A 77 -10.54 3.70 32.72
C GLU A 77 -10.24 5.20 32.59
N PRO A 78 -10.22 5.93 33.72
CA PRO A 78 -9.96 7.36 33.69
C PRO A 78 -8.59 7.63 33.10
N SER A 79 -8.49 8.67 32.28
CA SER A 79 -7.23 9.11 31.69
C SER A 79 -6.23 9.47 32.80
N ALA A 80 -4.93 9.38 32.50
CA ALA A 80 -3.87 9.79 33.43
C ALA A 80 -4.06 11.24 33.90
N GLU A 81 -4.62 12.11 33.06
CA GLU A 81 -4.95 13.50 33.42
C GLU A 81 -6.13 13.60 34.39
N GLU A 82 -7.15 12.75 34.26
CA GLU A 82 -8.29 12.70 35.18
C GLU A 82 -7.89 12.20 36.57
N LEU A 83 -6.96 11.25 36.64
CA LEU A 83 -6.39 10.79 37.92
C LEU A 83 -5.56 11.88 38.61
N LEU A 84 -4.78 12.66 37.85
CA LEU A 84 -4.00 13.78 38.38
C LEU A 84 -4.92 14.90 38.90
N LEU A 85 -5.96 15.24 38.14
CA LEU A 85 -6.95 16.25 38.54
C LEU A 85 -7.67 15.86 39.84
N ARG A 86 -8.10 14.58 39.98
CA ARG A 86 -8.71 14.08 41.23
C ARG A 86 -7.77 14.15 42.43
N GLY A 87 -6.46 14.00 42.24
CA GLY A 87 -5.48 14.11 43.33
C GLY A 87 -5.30 15.55 43.82
N ILE A 88 -5.43 16.52 42.92
CA ILE A 88 -5.35 17.95 43.24
C ILE A 88 -6.61 18.41 43.97
N GLU A 89 -7.79 17.92 43.58
CA GLU A 89 -9.07 18.25 44.23
C GLU A 89 -9.22 17.66 45.64
N GLN A 90 -8.52 16.57 45.96
CA GLN A 90 -8.56 15.92 47.28
C GLN A 90 -7.55 16.50 48.29
N THR A 91 -6.69 17.42 47.87
CA THR A 91 -5.62 18.00 48.70
C THR A 91 -5.81 19.50 49.01
N GLY A 92 -6.96 20.07 48.65
CA GLY A 92 -7.42 21.40 49.09
C GLY A 92 -8.46 21.32 50.21
#